data_AF-A0A7W8HE01-F1
#
_entry.id   AF-A0A7W8HE01-F1
#
_cell.length_a   1.000
_cell.length_b   1.000
_cell.length_c   1.000
_cell.angle_alpha   90.00
_cell.angle_beta   90.00
_cell.angle_gamma   90.00
#
_symmetry.space_group_name_H-M   'P 1'
#
loop_
_entity.id
_entity.type
_entity.pdbx_description
1 polymer ?
#
loop_
_entity_poly.entity_id
_entity_poly.type
_entity_poly.pdbx_seq_one_letter_code
_entity_poly.pdbx_strand_id
1 'polypeptide(L)'
;MPNRARDGQRRTLILGGAALAGLSAAGCCTVPPPSQIASGCNPRPAPFLAGPEVQAAWQGAERNFDAHTHFFNAQDVPVAGFLAKSVAHGIEDERLRQFVIALAPLAEALGKTAVTARDEHVALCQRGLSDGQRAKSLAEDTAELDKQIDSLSDKRAGEFYREILRRGSDIPRLFDEAAQRAKDRSASALRNQVGRFSEDLVIEAFKDGGGYRERATGKLVPQTTNGMSAEETTVASMRGALQFVRFMLSPRHHNLRTYIRRYADHSPGLPLSGCFASMVDFNYWLACPERATNLQDQLRLHELLAVLSGGFLMPLAAYNPWVDIKEGDAAIRLVEIALKERGCVGVKIYPPMGFFAYGNAGFKVHTVEPRPDLAQLDKKLRTLYELCDELGAPVMAHANESMGRDLAHDALGGPAGWSALLDGAPALERLKVNAGHFGGARQRNDDDWTDGFIDLMGRQGGLRVYGDLGYWDELVGSQAARSRLTRALAVGLAGGESVADRVMYGSDWLMLSRVPGWELYAQAVAGLLRGISAPPGAAEKVLGANAMACFGLARDEDAAPLRRLVKFHVDNGNPQGPGWLRG
;
A
#
# COMPACT_ATOMS: atom_id res chain seq x y z
N MET A 1 82.90 23.29 10.67
CA MET A 1 83.12 23.73 9.27
C MET A 1 82.53 22.68 8.34
N PRO A 2 82.09 23.02 7.11
CA PRO A 2 80.96 23.88 6.69
C PRO A 2 79.74 22.98 6.28
N ASN A 3 78.66 23.34 5.56
CA ASN A 3 78.05 24.57 5.00
C ASN A 3 76.50 24.38 4.97
N ARG A 4 75.65 25.40 5.17
CA ARG A 4 74.79 26.15 4.20
C ARG A 4 73.81 25.32 3.33
N ALA A 5 72.56 25.72 3.07
CA ALA A 5 71.78 26.99 3.27
C ALA A 5 70.29 26.63 3.59
N ARG A 6 69.43 27.42 4.29
CA ARG A 6 68.83 28.78 4.02
C ARG A 6 68.14 28.87 2.64
N ASP A 7 66.95 29.45 2.44
CA ASP A 7 66.08 30.38 3.21
C ASP A 7 64.64 29.80 3.40
N GLY A 8 63.64 30.33 4.13
CA GLY A 8 63.28 31.69 4.57
C GLY A 8 61.99 32.12 3.84
N GLN A 9 60.84 32.35 4.50
CA GLN A 9 60.51 33.59 5.20
C GLN A 9 59.39 33.42 6.26
N ARG A 10 59.41 34.25 7.31
CA ARG A 10 58.27 34.51 8.19
C ARG A 10 57.39 35.63 7.61
N ARG A 11 56.08 35.58 7.84
CA ARG A 11 55.29 36.78 8.20
C ARG A 11 54.03 36.40 8.98
N THR A 12 54.04 36.73 10.27
CA THR A 12 52.84 36.75 11.11
C THR A 12 52.23 38.14 11.04
N LEU A 13 50.93 38.25 10.83
CA LEU A 13 50.17 39.49 11.05
C LEU A 13 48.74 39.12 11.48
N ILE A 14 48.29 39.75 12.57
CA ILE A 14 47.02 39.47 13.25
C ILE A 14 45.94 40.41 12.72
N LEU A 15 44.79 39.83 12.34
CA LEU A 15 43.43 40.40 12.20
C LEU A 15 42.56 39.22 11.72
N GLY A 16 41.39 38.87 12.24
CA GLY A 16 40.53 39.51 13.23
C GLY A 16 39.07 39.40 12.75
N GLY A 17 38.20 38.71 13.49
CA GLY A 17 36.73 38.73 13.26
C GLY A 17 36.09 37.47 12.64
N ALA A 18 35.19 36.87 13.43
CA ALA A 18 33.99 36.09 13.08
C ALA A 18 33.80 35.49 11.66
N ALA A 19 33.88 34.15 11.55
CA ALA A 19 33.05 33.32 10.65
C ALA A 19 33.25 31.79 10.91
N LEU A 20 32.83 31.28 12.06
CA LEU A 20 32.83 29.82 12.36
C LEU A 20 31.53 29.36 13.05
N ALA A 21 30.41 29.61 12.36
CA ALA A 21 29.12 28.98 12.63
C ALA A 21 28.41 28.80 11.28
N GLY A 22 28.27 27.56 10.79
CA GLY A 22 27.72 27.31 9.44
C GLY A 22 28.25 26.08 8.71
N LEU A 23 28.73 25.04 9.41
CA LEU A 23 28.97 23.72 8.81
C LEU A 23 28.07 22.67 9.49
N SER A 24 26.77 22.96 9.52
CA SER A 24 25.74 21.94 9.69
C SER A 24 25.70 21.06 8.43
N ALA A 25 25.40 19.77 8.61
CA ALA A 25 25.48 18.77 7.55
C ALA A 25 24.50 19.03 6.40
N ALA A 26 24.97 19.69 5.35
CA ALA A 26 24.29 19.78 4.06
C ALA A 26 24.38 18.43 3.33
N GLY A 27 23.48 17.52 3.67
CA GLY A 27 23.26 16.29 2.89
C GLY A 27 22.88 16.64 1.46
N CYS A 28 23.52 15.99 0.48
CA CYS A 28 23.56 16.38 -0.93
C CYS A 28 22.24 16.16 -1.73
N CYS A 29 21.08 16.52 -1.20
CA CYS A 29 19.79 16.36 -1.87
C CYS A 29 19.10 17.73 -2.09
N THR A 30 19.81 18.68 -2.71
CA THR A 30 19.26 19.95 -3.22
C THR A 30 18.92 19.82 -4.70
N VAL A 31 17.69 19.41 -5.01
CA VAL A 31 17.22 19.18 -6.39
C VAL A 31 16.10 20.17 -6.72
N PRO A 32 16.10 20.80 -7.91
CA PRO A 32 15.00 21.67 -8.32
C PRO A 32 13.70 20.86 -8.46
N PRO A 33 12.54 21.42 -8.09
CA PRO A 33 11.28 20.69 -8.15
C PRO A 33 10.99 20.23 -9.60
N PRO A 34 10.61 18.96 -9.83
CA PRO A 34 10.23 18.50 -11.15
C PRO A 34 9.02 19.29 -11.67
N SER A 35 8.90 19.42 -13.00
CA SER A 35 7.76 20.14 -13.59
C SER A 35 6.46 19.38 -13.28
N GLN A 36 5.57 20.06 -12.56
CA GLN A 36 4.30 19.51 -12.07
C GLN A 36 3.30 19.32 -13.23
N ILE A 37 2.34 18.41 -13.06
CA ILE A 37 1.15 18.36 -13.91
C ILE A 37 0.43 19.71 -13.90
N ALA A 38 0.33 20.36 -15.06
CA ALA A 38 -0.45 21.57 -15.24
C ALA A 38 -1.96 21.27 -15.17
N SER A 39 -2.75 22.20 -14.64
CA SER A 39 -4.22 22.12 -14.62
C SER A 39 -4.79 22.08 -16.04
N GLY A 40 -5.47 20.99 -16.42
CA GLY A 40 -6.06 20.89 -17.75
C GLY A 40 -6.60 19.52 -18.19
N CYS A 41 -6.81 18.56 -17.28
CA CYS A 41 -7.52 17.33 -17.64
C CYS A 41 -9.03 17.57 -17.55
N ASN A 42 -9.77 17.38 -18.65
CA ASN A 42 -11.22 17.23 -18.61
C ASN A 42 -11.55 15.79 -19.04
N PRO A 43 -11.46 14.81 -18.11
CA PRO A 43 -11.66 13.41 -18.44
C PRO A 43 -13.09 13.18 -18.92
N ARG A 44 -13.25 12.31 -19.93
CA ARG A 44 -14.57 11.82 -20.33
C ARG A 44 -15.19 11.12 -19.11
N PRO A 45 -16.37 11.52 -18.61
CA PRO A 45 -16.91 11.04 -17.31
C PRO A 45 -17.45 9.60 -17.34
N ALA A 46 -17.04 8.80 -18.34
CA ALA A 46 -17.39 7.39 -18.45
C ALA A 46 -16.45 6.56 -17.53
N PRO A 47 -16.97 5.79 -16.56
CA PRO A 47 -16.15 5.09 -15.58
C PRO A 47 -15.57 3.78 -16.14
N PHE A 48 -14.77 3.85 -17.21
CA PHE A 48 -14.29 2.68 -17.95
C PHE A 48 -13.31 1.80 -17.16
N LEU A 49 -12.74 2.30 -16.04
CA LEU A 49 -11.93 1.47 -15.16
C LEU A 49 -12.80 0.54 -14.29
N ALA A 50 -14.03 0.93 -13.97
CA ALA A 50 -14.95 0.15 -13.13
C ALA A 50 -15.44 -1.13 -13.84
N GLY A 51 -15.69 -1.06 -15.15
CA GLY A 51 -16.32 -2.17 -15.89
C GLY A 51 -17.80 -2.38 -15.52
N PRO A 52 -18.49 -3.33 -16.19
CA PRO A 52 -19.88 -3.67 -15.89
C PRO A 52 -20.09 -4.37 -14.54
N GLU A 53 -19.08 -5.07 -14.02
CA GLU A 53 -19.18 -5.87 -12.79
C GLU A 53 -19.34 -5.00 -11.54
N VAL A 54 -18.50 -3.96 -11.41
CA VAL A 54 -18.63 -2.94 -10.35
C VAL A 54 -19.94 -2.17 -10.46
N GLN A 55 -20.43 -1.93 -11.68
CA GLN A 55 -21.74 -1.29 -11.86
C GLN A 55 -22.88 -2.18 -11.37
N ALA A 56 -22.80 -3.49 -11.56
CA ALA A 56 -23.75 -4.44 -10.96
C ALA A 56 -23.64 -4.46 -9.42
N ALA A 57 -22.42 -4.39 -8.86
CA ALA A 57 -22.20 -4.28 -7.43
C ALA A 57 -22.88 -3.03 -6.83
N TRP A 58 -22.83 -1.88 -7.52
CA TRP A 58 -23.52 -0.65 -7.13
C TRP A 58 -25.05 -0.73 -7.17
N GLN A 59 -25.64 -1.71 -7.85
CA GLN A 59 -27.08 -1.99 -7.85
C GLN A 59 -27.48 -3.08 -6.83
N GLY A 60 -26.51 -3.74 -6.19
CA GLY A 60 -26.77 -4.72 -5.12
C GLY A 60 -27.31 -4.07 -3.84
N ALA A 61 -27.86 -4.87 -2.93
CA ALA A 61 -28.24 -4.41 -1.59
C ALA A 61 -27.03 -4.35 -0.63
N GLU A 62 -26.10 -5.31 -0.72
CA GLU A 62 -24.85 -5.29 0.04
C GLU A 62 -23.89 -4.23 -0.51
N ARG A 63 -23.18 -3.53 0.38
CA ARG A 63 -22.18 -2.49 0.05
C ARG A 63 -20.83 -2.86 0.68
N ASN A 64 -20.11 -3.78 0.04
CA ASN A 64 -18.81 -4.25 0.52
C ASN A 64 -17.69 -3.30 0.07
N PHE A 65 -16.72 -2.99 0.93
CA PHE A 65 -15.61 -2.08 0.62
C PHE A 65 -14.29 -2.63 1.12
N ASP A 66 -13.25 -2.56 0.28
CA ASP A 66 -11.89 -2.89 0.69
C ASP A 66 -11.22 -1.67 1.32
N ALA A 67 -11.13 -1.65 2.65
CA ALA A 67 -10.61 -0.53 3.43
C ALA A 67 -9.12 -0.26 3.22
N HIS A 68 -8.36 -1.14 2.55
CA HIS A 68 -6.91 -1.05 2.46
C HIS A 68 -6.38 -1.62 1.16
N THR A 69 -6.13 -0.75 0.17
CA THR A 69 -5.45 -1.14 -1.09
C THR A 69 -4.28 -0.21 -1.42
N HIS A 70 -3.38 -0.67 -2.28
CA HIS A 70 -2.22 0.08 -2.77
C HIS A 70 -2.17 0.04 -4.29
N PHE A 71 -1.99 1.20 -4.94
CA PHE A 71 -1.87 1.32 -6.40
C PHE A 71 -0.65 2.15 -6.80
N PHE A 72 0.53 1.70 -6.37
CA PHE A 72 1.81 2.29 -6.73
C PHE A 72 2.58 1.43 -7.74
N ASN A 73 3.67 1.96 -8.29
CA ASN A 73 4.64 1.23 -9.09
C ASN A 73 6.09 1.58 -8.72
N ALA A 74 7.06 1.07 -9.48
CA ALA A 74 8.49 1.26 -9.23
C ALA A 74 9.00 2.71 -9.29
N GLN A 75 8.21 3.64 -9.80
CA GLN A 75 8.52 5.07 -9.76
C GLN A 75 8.04 5.75 -8.47
N ASP A 76 7.26 5.09 -7.61
CA ASP A 76 6.77 5.69 -6.34
C ASP A 76 7.58 5.26 -5.11
N VAL A 77 8.32 4.15 -5.25
CA VAL A 77 9.03 3.47 -4.16
C VAL A 77 10.50 3.34 -4.54
N PRO A 78 11.47 3.62 -3.65
CA PRO A 78 12.88 3.34 -3.89
C PRO A 78 13.13 1.81 -3.87
N VAL A 79 12.87 1.16 -5.01
CA VAL A 79 12.70 -0.29 -5.16
C VAL A 79 13.86 -1.10 -4.58
N ALA A 80 15.12 -0.73 -4.86
CA ALA A 80 16.26 -1.45 -4.30
C ALA A 80 16.31 -1.35 -2.77
N GLY A 81 16.01 -0.17 -2.21
CA GLY A 81 15.96 0.04 -0.77
C GLY A 81 14.81 -0.73 -0.11
N PHE A 82 13.62 -0.69 -0.70
CA PHE A 82 12.45 -1.41 -0.21
C PHE A 82 12.62 -2.94 -0.29
N LEU A 83 13.06 -3.48 -1.44
CA LEU A 83 13.23 -4.92 -1.59
C LEU A 83 14.40 -5.47 -0.75
N ALA A 84 15.59 -4.86 -0.82
CA ALA A 84 16.78 -5.40 -0.16
C ALA A 84 16.86 -5.10 1.34
N LYS A 85 16.09 -4.12 1.85
CA LYS A 85 15.97 -3.86 3.29
C LYS A 85 14.62 -4.34 3.79
N SER A 86 13.54 -3.63 3.48
CA SER A 86 12.22 -3.86 4.08
C SER A 86 11.60 -5.23 3.78
N VAL A 87 11.62 -5.68 2.53
CA VAL A 87 11.05 -7.00 2.19
C VAL A 87 12.01 -8.13 2.60
N ALA A 88 13.32 -7.99 2.31
CA ALA A 88 14.27 -9.09 2.50
C ALA A 88 14.53 -9.47 3.97
N HIS A 89 14.54 -8.51 4.91
CA HIS A 89 14.85 -8.83 6.32
C HIS A 89 13.72 -9.62 7.02
N GLY A 90 12.46 -9.40 6.61
CA GLY A 90 11.30 -10.14 7.09
C GLY A 90 11.11 -11.54 6.47
N ILE A 91 12.04 -12.00 5.61
CA ILE A 91 11.98 -13.34 5.02
C ILE A 91 12.86 -14.30 5.81
N GLU A 92 12.23 -15.30 6.41
CA GLU A 92 12.87 -16.36 7.21
C GLU A 92 13.67 -17.36 6.33
N ASP A 93 13.14 -17.77 5.16
CA ASP A 93 13.85 -18.67 4.23
C ASP A 93 15.03 -17.97 3.54
N GLU A 94 16.23 -18.48 3.78
CA GLU A 94 17.48 -17.91 3.26
C GLU A 94 17.53 -17.84 1.72
N ARG A 95 16.97 -18.82 1.01
CA ARG A 95 17.05 -18.84 -0.47
C ARG A 95 16.04 -17.89 -1.10
N LEU A 96 14.84 -17.77 -0.53
CA LEU A 96 13.88 -16.73 -0.90
C LEU A 96 14.43 -15.33 -0.59
N ARG A 97 15.10 -15.16 0.56
CA ARG A 97 15.77 -13.90 0.94
C ARG A 97 16.88 -13.53 -0.03
N GLN A 98 17.79 -14.47 -0.36
CA GLN A 98 18.84 -14.27 -1.37
C GLN A 98 18.24 -13.96 -2.75
N PHE A 99 17.16 -14.64 -3.15
CA PHE A 99 16.47 -14.39 -4.41
C PHE A 99 15.90 -12.96 -4.48
N VAL A 100 15.21 -12.49 -3.43
CA VAL A 100 14.68 -11.13 -3.36
C VAL A 100 15.80 -10.08 -3.35
N ILE A 101 16.91 -10.32 -2.65
CA ILE A 101 18.10 -9.45 -2.68
C ILE A 101 18.70 -9.38 -4.10
N ALA A 102 18.82 -10.51 -4.80
CA ALA A 102 19.29 -10.54 -6.19
C ALA A 102 18.31 -9.84 -7.17
N LEU A 103 17.01 -9.89 -6.88
CA LEU A 103 15.95 -9.21 -7.64
C LEU A 103 16.00 -7.69 -7.49
N ALA A 104 16.42 -7.17 -6.33
CA ALA A 104 16.40 -5.75 -6.00
C ALA A 104 17.11 -4.81 -7.00
N PRO A 105 18.39 -5.02 -7.39
CA PRO A 105 19.09 -4.14 -8.34
C PRO A 105 18.58 -4.27 -9.79
N LEU A 106 17.92 -5.38 -10.11
CA LEU A 106 17.22 -5.61 -11.38
C LEU A 106 15.91 -4.81 -11.42
N ALA A 107 15.08 -4.95 -10.38
CA ALA A 107 13.79 -4.29 -10.26
C ALA A 107 13.93 -2.76 -10.20
N GLU A 108 14.95 -2.23 -9.51
CA GLU A 108 15.31 -0.80 -9.56
C GLU A 108 15.65 -0.34 -10.99
N ALA A 109 16.43 -1.13 -11.74
CA ALA A 109 16.89 -0.73 -13.06
C ALA A 109 15.78 -0.77 -14.12
N LEU A 110 14.90 -1.77 -14.07
CA LEU A 110 13.71 -1.84 -14.93
C LEU A 110 12.62 -0.87 -14.46
N GLY A 111 12.57 -0.58 -13.15
CA GLY A 111 11.69 0.42 -12.54
C GLY A 111 11.85 1.81 -13.14
N LYS A 112 13.07 2.19 -13.54
CA LYS A 112 13.34 3.41 -14.33
C LYS A 112 12.62 3.47 -15.67
N THR A 113 12.12 2.34 -16.18
CA THR A 113 11.32 2.25 -17.41
C THR A 113 9.81 2.10 -17.14
N ALA A 114 9.39 2.00 -15.88
CA ALA A 114 7.99 2.06 -15.49
C ALA A 114 7.46 3.49 -15.67
N VAL A 115 6.15 3.63 -15.91
CA VAL A 115 5.55 4.92 -16.24
C VAL A 115 5.46 5.82 -15.00
N THR A 116 5.88 7.08 -15.14
CA THR A 116 5.71 8.10 -14.09
C THR A 116 4.23 8.45 -13.92
N ALA A 117 3.81 8.92 -12.75
CA ALA A 117 2.40 9.33 -12.57
C ALA A 117 1.99 10.47 -13.53
N ARG A 118 2.94 11.34 -13.90
CA ARG A 118 2.73 12.42 -14.87
C ARG A 118 2.49 11.91 -16.28
N ASP A 119 3.35 11.03 -16.80
CA ASP A 119 3.19 10.50 -18.17
C ASP A 119 1.90 9.67 -18.27
N GLU A 120 1.59 8.91 -17.22
CA GLU A 120 0.35 8.14 -17.09
C GLU A 120 -0.89 9.04 -17.07
N HIS A 121 -0.89 10.11 -16.28
CA HIS A 121 -1.97 11.11 -16.25
C HIS A 121 -2.15 11.78 -17.62
N VAL A 122 -1.06 12.22 -18.27
CA VAL A 122 -1.11 12.82 -19.62
C VAL A 122 -1.72 11.85 -20.64
N ALA A 123 -1.30 10.58 -20.64
CA ALA A 123 -1.83 9.57 -21.55
C ALA A 123 -3.34 9.32 -21.33
N LEU A 124 -3.80 9.26 -20.08
CA LEU A 124 -5.20 9.09 -19.73
C LEU A 124 -6.07 10.30 -20.15
N CYS A 125 -5.58 11.53 -19.94
CA CYS A 125 -6.27 12.74 -20.40
C CYS A 125 -6.34 12.79 -21.94
N GLN A 126 -5.27 12.42 -22.65
CA GLN A 126 -5.25 12.37 -24.12
C GLN A 126 -6.22 11.30 -24.67
N ARG A 127 -6.34 10.14 -24.00
CA ARG A 127 -7.34 9.11 -24.34
C ARG A 127 -8.77 9.67 -24.28
N GLY A 128 -9.08 10.51 -23.29
CA GLY A 128 -10.39 11.19 -23.19
C GLY A 128 -10.66 12.23 -24.29
N LEU A 129 -9.61 12.85 -24.86
CA LEU A 129 -9.72 13.89 -25.89
C LEU A 129 -9.69 13.36 -27.34
N SER A 130 -9.16 12.15 -27.56
CA SER A 130 -8.90 11.63 -28.92
C SER A 130 -10.14 11.06 -29.62
N ASP A 131 -11.20 10.71 -28.88
CA ASP A 131 -12.41 10.06 -29.40
C ASP A 131 -13.39 11.05 -30.07
N GLY A 132 -12.89 11.81 -31.06
CA GLY A 132 -13.72 12.50 -32.06
C GLY A 132 -14.31 11.54 -33.11
N GLN A 133 -13.99 10.25 -33.00
CA GLN A 133 -14.57 9.15 -33.78
C GLN A 133 -15.69 8.47 -32.97
N ARG A 134 -16.57 7.72 -33.65
CA ARG A 134 -17.77 7.05 -33.08
C ARG A 134 -17.55 6.59 -31.64
N ALA A 135 -18.25 7.25 -30.71
CA ALA A 135 -18.13 6.98 -29.28
C ALA A 135 -18.29 5.48 -28.98
N LYS A 136 -17.20 4.86 -28.52
CA LYS A 136 -17.22 3.48 -28.02
C LYS A 136 -18.16 3.35 -26.84
N SER A 137 -18.76 2.18 -26.72
CA SER A 137 -19.46 1.76 -25.51
C SER A 137 -18.47 1.48 -24.37
N LEU A 138 -18.95 1.57 -23.14
CA LEU A 138 -18.16 1.29 -21.95
C LEU A 138 -17.51 -0.10 -21.98
N ALA A 139 -18.23 -1.11 -22.48
CA ALA A 139 -17.76 -2.48 -22.60
C ALA A 139 -16.61 -2.62 -23.62
N GLU A 140 -16.69 -1.93 -24.76
CA GLU A 140 -15.61 -1.90 -25.76
C GLU A 140 -14.35 -1.22 -25.22
N ASP A 141 -14.49 -0.08 -24.52
CA ASP A 141 -13.36 0.62 -23.90
C ASP A 141 -12.69 -0.21 -22.79
N THR A 142 -13.49 -0.92 -21.99
CA THR A 142 -13.02 -1.83 -20.93
C THR A 142 -12.28 -3.03 -21.53
N ALA A 143 -12.84 -3.68 -22.55
CA ALA A 143 -12.23 -4.84 -23.19
C ALA A 143 -10.93 -4.51 -23.94
N GLU A 144 -10.86 -3.33 -24.58
CA GLU A 144 -9.63 -2.87 -25.21
C GLU A 144 -8.55 -2.49 -24.18
N LEU A 145 -8.92 -1.93 -23.01
CA LEU A 145 -7.97 -1.75 -21.91
C LEU A 145 -7.46 -3.10 -21.38
N ASP A 146 -8.34 -4.09 -21.15
CA ASP A 146 -7.95 -5.41 -20.67
C ASP A 146 -6.95 -6.10 -21.62
N LYS A 147 -7.18 -5.98 -22.93
CA LYS A 147 -6.24 -6.43 -23.97
C LYS A 147 -4.91 -5.68 -23.95
N GLN A 148 -4.91 -4.37 -23.70
CA GLN A 148 -3.69 -3.56 -23.56
C GLN A 148 -2.89 -3.95 -22.31
N ILE A 149 -3.56 -4.26 -21.20
CA ILE A 149 -2.94 -4.77 -19.96
C ILE A 149 -2.24 -6.10 -20.24
N ASP A 150 -2.92 -7.05 -20.87
CA ASP A 150 -2.38 -8.39 -21.10
C ASP A 150 -1.23 -8.35 -22.13
N SER A 151 -1.37 -7.57 -23.22
CA SER A 151 -0.31 -7.35 -24.21
C SER A 151 0.95 -6.70 -23.62
N LEU A 152 0.79 -5.66 -22.79
CA LEU A 152 1.92 -5.02 -22.11
C LEU A 152 2.59 -5.97 -21.13
N SER A 153 1.80 -6.77 -20.40
CA SER A 153 2.30 -7.78 -19.45
C SER A 153 3.23 -8.78 -20.13
N ASP A 154 2.84 -9.32 -21.29
CA ASP A 154 3.62 -10.29 -22.05
C ASP A 154 4.93 -9.68 -22.56
N LYS A 155 4.86 -8.46 -23.10
CA LYS A 155 6.05 -7.70 -23.53
C LYS A 155 7.02 -7.49 -22.36
N ARG A 156 6.51 -7.05 -21.21
CA ARG A 156 7.33 -6.80 -20.01
C ARG A 156 7.93 -8.07 -19.42
N ALA A 157 7.21 -9.20 -19.44
CA ALA A 157 7.73 -10.49 -18.99
C ALA A 157 8.97 -10.92 -19.81
N GLY A 158 8.91 -10.81 -21.15
CA GLY A 158 10.06 -11.12 -21.99
C GLY A 158 11.23 -10.15 -21.82
N GLU A 159 10.96 -8.84 -21.68
CA GLU A 159 11.99 -7.84 -21.34
C GLU A 159 12.67 -8.15 -20.00
N PHE A 160 11.87 -8.51 -18.99
CA PHE A 160 12.32 -8.88 -17.65
C PHE A 160 13.21 -10.12 -17.66
N TYR A 161 12.78 -11.19 -18.35
CA TYR A 161 13.56 -12.42 -18.50
C TYR A 161 14.91 -12.18 -19.20
N ARG A 162 14.93 -11.42 -20.30
CA ARG A 162 16.19 -11.08 -21.00
C ARG A 162 17.15 -10.27 -20.13
N GLU A 163 16.64 -9.33 -19.34
CA GLU A 163 17.45 -8.53 -18.43
C GLU A 163 17.99 -9.37 -17.24
N ILE A 164 17.24 -10.36 -16.76
CA ILE A 164 17.75 -11.37 -15.79
C ILE A 164 18.98 -12.06 -16.37
N LEU A 165 18.85 -12.68 -17.54
CA LEU A 165 19.94 -13.43 -18.17
C LEU A 165 21.17 -12.54 -18.44
N ARG A 166 20.96 -11.27 -18.80
CA ARG A 166 22.04 -10.30 -19.03
C ARG A 166 22.83 -9.96 -17.76
N ARG A 167 22.23 -10.09 -16.57
CA ARG A 167 22.87 -9.75 -15.28
C ARG A 167 23.61 -10.91 -14.62
N GLY A 168 23.32 -12.14 -15.02
CA GLY A 168 23.99 -13.33 -14.52
C GLY A 168 23.02 -14.47 -14.21
N SER A 169 23.57 -15.56 -13.69
CA SER A 169 22.83 -16.80 -13.44
C SER A 169 22.21 -16.91 -12.06
N ASP A 170 22.41 -15.95 -11.14
CA ASP A 170 21.97 -16.12 -9.74
C ASP A 170 20.46 -16.28 -9.56
N ILE A 171 19.64 -15.45 -10.22
CA ILE A 171 18.17 -15.58 -10.16
C ILE A 171 17.71 -16.92 -10.75
N PRO A 172 18.11 -17.33 -11.98
CA PRO A 172 17.82 -18.67 -12.50
C PRO A 172 18.32 -19.81 -11.61
N ARG A 173 19.54 -19.71 -11.07
CA ARG A 173 20.18 -20.73 -10.24
C ARG A 173 19.43 -20.91 -8.92
N LEU A 174 19.15 -19.84 -8.19
CA LEU A 174 18.41 -19.89 -6.92
C LEU A 174 17.01 -20.48 -7.12
N PHE A 175 16.35 -20.12 -8.23
CA PHE A 175 15.05 -20.69 -8.60
C PHE A 175 15.16 -22.19 -8.93
N ASP A 176 16.10 -22.59 -9.79
CA ASP A 176 16.31 -23.99 -10.19
C ASP A 176 16.72 -24.88 -9.00
N GLU A 177 17.52 -24.36 -8.07
CA GLU A 177 17.89 -25.04 -6.81
C GLU A 177 16.68 -25.24 -5.89
N ALA A 178 15.81 -24.24 -5.74
CA ALA A 178 14.56 -24.36 -4.98
C ALA A 178 13.61 -25.37 -5.66
N ALA A 179 13.46 -25.24 -6.98
CA ALA A 179 12.64 -26.10 -7.84
C ALA A 179 13.07 -27.58 -7.79
N GLN A 180 14.37 -27.86 -7.81
CA GLN A 180 14.88 -29.22 -7.71
C GLN A 180 14.61 -29.82 -6.32
N ARG A 181 14.86 -29.08 -5.23
CA ARG A 181 14.56 -29.60 -3.88
C ARG A 181 13.07 -29.86 -3.65
N ALA A 182 12.19 -29.03 -4.22
CA ALA A 182 10.75 -29.28 -4.21
C ALA A 182 10.42 -30.62 -4.91
N LYS A 183 11.04 -30.93 -6.06
CA LYS A 183 10.89 -32.23 -6.75
C LYS A 183 11.48 -33.41 -6.00
N ASP A 184 12.53 -33.21 -5.23
CA ASP A 184 13.19 -34.27 -4.48
C ASP A 184 12.40 -34.62 -3.19
N ARG A 185 11.68 -33.65 -2.63
CA ARG A 185 10.91 -33.79 -1.37
C ARG A 185 9.41 -33.99 -1.56
N SER A 186 8.83 -33.53 -2.67
CA SER A 186 7.40 -33.67 -2.93
C SER A 186 7.03 -35.08 -3.39
N ALA A 187 6.16 -35.73 -2.63
CA ALA A 187 5.50 -36.98 -3.01
C ALA A 187 4.27 -36.75 -3.93
N SER A 188 3.96 -35.49 -4.30
CA SER A 188 2.70 -35.12 -4.94
C SER A 188 2.79 -34.96 -6.46
N ALA A 189 1.62 -34.78 -7.10
CA ALA A 189 1.51 -34.48 -8.53
C ALA A 189 2.15 -33.14 -8.96
N LEU A 190 2.52 -32.26 -8.01
CA LEU A 190 3.25 -31.01 -8.28
C LEU A 190 4.67 -31.23 -8.82
N ARG A 191 5.23 -32.44 -8.67
CA ARG A 191 6.57 -32.82 -9.17
C ARG A 191 6.79 -32.51 -10.66
N ASN A 192 5.73 -32.60 -11.47
CA ASN A 192 5.75 -32.30 -12.91
C ASN A 192 5.39 -30.84 -13.25
N GLN A 193 5.00 -30.03 -12.28
CA GLN A 193 4.53 -28.65 -12.47
C GLN A 193 5.59 -27.60 -12.12
N VAL A 194 6.54 -27.96 -11.26
CA VAL A 194 7.68 -27.11 -10.91
C VAL A 194 8.67 -27.09 -12.10
N GLY A 195 8.59 -26.06 -12.94
CA GLY A 195 9.50 -25.85 -14.08
C GLY A 195 10.94 -25.53 -13.66
N ARG A 196 11.87 -25.52 -14.63
CA ARG A 196 13.10 -24.72 -14.52
C ARG A 196 12.76 -23.26 -14.81
N PHE A 197 13.63 -22.34 -14.41
CA PHE A 197 13.52 -20.93 -14.76
C PHE A 197 13.58 -20.74 -16.29
N SER A 198 12.57 -20.09 -16.88
CA SER A 198 12.40 -19.90 -18.33
C SER A 198 11.60 -18.64 -18.64
N GLU A 199 11.58 -18.20 -19.91
CA GLU A 199 10.74 -17.06 -20.35
C GLU A 199 9.26 -17.36 -20.12
N ASP A 200 8.81 -18.58 -20.46
CA ASP A 200 7.44 -19.04 -20.21
C ASP A 200 7.07 -18.97 -18.73
N LEU A 201 7.96 -19.35 -17.81
CA LEU A 201 7.71 -19.28 -16.37
C LEU A 201 7.55 -17.83 -15.88
N VAL A 202 8.30 -16.89 -16.45
CA VAL A 202 8.14 -15.46 -16.15
C VAL A 202 6.82 -14.93 -16.73
N ILE A 203 6.47 -15.32 -17.95
CA ILE A 203 5.19 -14.95 -18.60
C ILE A 203 4.00 -15.50 -17.79
N GLU A 204 4.03 -16.78 -17.38
CA GLU A 204 3.02 -17.37 -16.50
C GLU A 204 2.92 -16.63 -15.17
N ALA A 205 4.04 -16.37 -14.49
CA ALA A 205 4.05 -15.66 -13.22
C ALA A 205 3.49 -14.24 -13.34
N PHE A 206 3.68 -13.59 -14.50
CA PHE A 206 3.07 -12.30 -14.80
C PHE A 206 1.54 -12.44 -15.03
N LYS A 207 1.06 -13.53 -15.64
CA LYS A 207 -0.36 -13.74 -15.99
C LYS A 207 -1.26 -14.22 -14.85
N ASP A 208 -0.80 -15.21 -14.08
CA ASP A 208 -1.69 -16.18 -13.43
C ASP A 208 -1.86 -16.02 -11.91
N GLY A 209 -1.54 -14.86 -11.32
CA GLY A 209 -1.91 -14.58 -9.92
C GLY A 209 -1.20 -15.43 -8.86
N GLY A 210 -0.25 -16.29 -9.26
CA GLY A 210 0.21 -17.38 -8.42
C GLY A 210 -0.86 -18.45 -8.15
N GLY A 211 -2.08 -18.31 -8.68
CA GLY A 211 -3.17 -19.27 -8.57
C GLY A 211 -3.07 -20.36 -9.64
N TYR A 212 -3.18 -21.63 -9.25
CA TYR A 212 -3.24 -22.72 -10.21
C TYR A 212 -4.65 -22.84 -10.81
N ARG A 213 -4.77 -22.60 -12.12
CA ARG A 213 -5.94 -23.03 -12.89
C ARG A 213 -5.87 -24.53 -13.11
N GLU A 214 -6.90 -25.26 -12.65
CA GLU A 214 -7.00 -26.68 -12.89
C GLU A 214 -7.17 -26.94 -14.39
N ARG A 215 -6.12 -27.49 -15.05
CA ARG A 215 -6.07 -27.66 -16.52
C ARG A 215 -7.26 -28.39 -17.14
N ALA A 216 -7.98 -29.22 -16.36
CA ALA A 216 -9.15 -29.96 -16.82
C ALA A 216 -10.46 -29.17 -16.77
N THR A 217 -10.60 -28.18 -15.88
CA THR A 217 -11.87 -27.46 -15.64
C THR A 217 -11.79 -25.95 -15.86
N GLY A 218 -10.58 -25.39 -15.95
CA GLY A 218 -10.34 -23.95 -16.06
C GLY A 218 -10.69 -23.15 -14.79
N LYS A 219 -11.19 -23.80 -13.73
CA LYS A 219 -11.51 -23.15 -12.46
C LYS A 219 -10.23 -22.77 -11.71
N LEU A 220 -10.25 -21.62 -11.07
CA LEU A 220 -9.31 -21.34 -9.99
C LEU A 220 -9.65 -22.26 -8.82
N VAL A 221 -8.66 -23.01 -8.37
CA VAL A 221 -8.72 -23.76 -7.10
C VAL A 221 -7.78 -23.03 -6.14
N PRO A 222 -8.20 -22.70 -4.92
CA PRO A 222 -7.31 -22.05 -3.97
C PRO A 222 -6.12 -22.96 -3.68
N GLN A 223 -4.91 -22.51 -4.04
CA GLN A 223 -3.68 -23.08 -3.49
C GLN A 223 -3.55 -22.62 -2.04
N THR A 224 -4.32 -23.24 -1.14
CA THR A 224 -3.95 -23.20 0.27
C THR A 224 -2.58 -23.86 0.41
N THR A 225 -1.63 -23.17 1.04
CA THR A 225 -0.31 -23.76 1.38
C THR A 225 -0.42 -24.95 2.33
N ASN A 226 -1.60 -25.18 2.92
CA ASN A 226 -1.97 -26.40 3.64
C ASN A 226 -1.72 -27.66 2.79
N GLY A 227 -0.66 -28.40 3.13
CA GLY A 227 -0.23 -29.62 2.43
C GLY A 227 0.94 -29.44 1.47
N MET A 228 1.40 -28.21 1.23
CA MET A 228 2.66 -27.94 0.53
C MET A 228 3.84 -28.16 1.48
N SER A 229 4.93 -28.71 0.96
CA SER A 229 6.24 -28.70 1.63
C SER A 229 6.81 -27.28 1.69
N ALA A 230 7.73 -27.03 2.62
CA ALA A 230 8.41 -25.74 2.74
C ALA A 230 9.13 -25.33 1.43
N GLU A 231 9.68 -26.30 0.70
CA GLU A 231 10.29 -26.08 -0.61
C GLU A 231 9.27 -25.69 -1.70
N GLU A 232 8.09 -26.32 -1.73
CA GLU A 232 7.02 -25.93 -2.66
C GLU A 232 6.51 -24.52 -2.35
N THR A 233 6.34 -24.17 -1.06
CA THR A 233 6.01 -22.81 -0.62
C THR A 233 7.07 -21.80 -1.07
N THR A 234 8.37 -22.13 -0.91
CA THR A 234 9.48 -21.28 -1.35
C THR A 234 9.43 -21.00 -2.85
N VAL A 235 9.18 -22.01 -3.69
CA VAL A 235 9.03 -21.84 -5.15
C VAL A 235 7.81 -20.99 -5.49
N ALA A 236 6.69 -21.20 -4.80
CA ALA A 236 5.47 -20.41 -5.01
C ALA A 236 5.68 -18.93 -4.62
N SER A 237 6.35 -18.65 -3.50
CA SER A 237 6.76 -17.30 -3.11
C SER A 237 7.75 -16.65 -4.09
N MET A 238 8.66 -17.41 -4.71
CA MET A 238 9.51 -16.89 -5.79
C MET A 238 8.67 -16.49 -7.03
N ARG A 239 7.67 -17.30 -7.42
CA ARG A 239 6.71 -16.91 -8.48
C ARG A 239 5.91 -15.66 -8.09
N GLY A 240 5.47 -15.57 -6.83
CA GLY A 240 4.82 -14.39 -6.28
C GLY A 240 5.69 -13.13 -6.32
N ALA A 241 6.99 -13.25 -6.05
CA ALA A 241 7.94 -12.14 -6.17
C ALA A 241 8.12 -11.67 -7.64
N LEU A 242 8.12 -12.59 -8.60
CA LEU A 242 8.10 -12.24 -10.03
C LEU A 242 6.80 -11.47 -10.39
N GLN A 243 5.65 -11.93 -9.89
CA GLN A 243 4.37 -11.25 -10.10
C GLN A 243 4.35 -9.86 -9.44
N PHE A 244 4.88 -9.71 -8.24
CA PHE A 244 4.99 -8.40 -7.59
C PHE A 244 5.76 -7.41 -8.47
N VAL A 245 6.86 -7.85 -9.08
CA VAL A 245 7.62 -7.01 -10.01
C VAL A 245 6.83 -6.62 -11.27
N ARG A 246 5.93 -7.48 -11.78
CA ARG A 246 5.01 -7.08 -12.88
C ARG A 246 4.21 -5.82 -12.50
N PHE A 247 3.59 -5.80 -11.31
CA PHE A 247 2.79 -4.65 -10.89
C PHE A 247 3.66 -3.40 -10.68
N MET A 248 4.88 -3.59 -10.16
CA MET A 248 5.86 -2.51 -10.05
C MET A 248 6.33 -1.98 -11.42
N LEU A 249 6.25 -2.75 -12.51
CA LEU A 249 6.57 -2.30 -13.87
C LEU A 249 5.34 -1.81 -14.66
N SER A 250 4.15 -1.87 -14.07
CA SER A 250 2.87 -1.56 -14.73
C SER A 250 2.37 -0.14 -14.41
N PRO A 251 1.54 0.46 -15.30
CA PRO A 251 0.76 1.65 -14.97
C PRO A 251 -0.19 1.40 -13.79
N ARG A 252 -0.46 2.42 -12.99
CA ARG A 252 -1.34 2.32 -11.81
C ARG A 252 -2.81 2.09 -12.21
N HIS A 253 -3.27 2.64 -13.33
CA HIS A 253 -4.58 2.30 -13.90
C HIS A 253 -4.68 0.86 -14.42
N HIS A 254 -3.56 0.28 -14.91
CA HIS A 254 -3.50 -1.15 -15.24
C HIS A 254 -3.57 -2.01 -13.98
N ASN A 255 -2.92 -1.58 -12.89
CA ASN A 255 -2.98 -2.25 -11.59
C ASN A 255 -4.40 -2.18 -11.02
N LEU A 256 -5.06 -1.01 -11.04
CA LEU A 256 -6.45 -0.84 -10.62
C LEU A 256 -7.43 -1.69 -11.44
N ARG A 257 -7.33 -1.68 -12.77
CA ARG A 257 -8.21 -2.52 -13.60
C ARG A 257 -7.89 -4.01 -13.40
N THR A 258 -6.64 -4.40 -13.15
CA THR A 258 -6.31 -5.79 -12.81
C THR A 258 -6.88 -6.19 -11.46
N TYR A 259 -6.81 -5.32 -10.44
CA TYR A 259 -7.47 -5.51 -9.15
C TYR A 259 -8.97 -5.71 -9.32
N ILE A 260 -9.66 -4.81 -10.02
CA ILE A 260 -11.10 -4.96 -10.29
C ILE A 260 -11.37 -6.31 -10.98
N ARG A 261 -10.76 -6.51 -12.16
CA ARG A 261 -10.97 -7.68 -13.02
C ARG A 261 -10.64 -9.02 -12.35
N ARG A 262 -9.66 -9.10 -11.44
CA ARG A 262 -9.15 -10.36 -10.87
C ARG A 262 -9.39 -10.53 -9.38
N TYR A 263 -9.90 -9.50 -8.69
CA TYR A 263 -10.14 -9.53 -7.24
C TYR A 263 -11.59 -9.21 -6.90
N ALA A 264 -12.03 -7.99 -7.23
CA ALA A 264 -13.38 -7.52 -6.93
C ALA A 264 -14.43 -8.34 -7.69
N ASP A 265 -14.16 -8.64 -8.96
CA ASP A 265 -15.07 -9.33 -9.86
C ASP A 265 -14.99 -10.87 -9.70
N HIS A 266 -13.80 -11.38 -9.38
CA HIS A 266 -13.52 -12.83 -9.24
C HIS A 266 -13.71 -13.36 -7.81
N SER A 267 -14.38 -12.61 -6.94
CA SER A 267 -14.80 -13.05 -5.60
C SER A 267 -16.30 -13.40 -5.57
N PRO A 268 -16.73 -14.57 -6.11
CA PRO A 268 -18.15 -14.93 -6.14
C PRO A 268 -18.71 -15.04 -4.72
N GLY A 269 -19.61 -14.10 -4.39
CA GLY A 269 -20.19 -13.93 -3.05
C GLY A 269 -19.69 -12.72 -2.27
N LEU A 270 -18.73 -11.94 -2.77
CA LEU A 270 -18.35 -10.63 -2.21
C LEU A 270 -18.08 -9.59 -3.32
N PRO A 271 -19.12 -9.09 -4.01
CA PRO A 271 -18.95 -7.99 -4.95
C PRO A 271 -18.55 -6.71 -4.19
N LEU A 272 -17.41 -6.12 -4.55
CA LEU A 272 -16.91 -4.88 -3.95
C LEU A 272 -17.52 -3.66 -4.64
N SER A 273 -18.04 -2.73 -3.84
CA SER A 273 -18.59 -1.43 -4.27
C SER A 273 -17.51 -0.35 -4.39
N GLY A 274 -16.37 -0.53 -3.72
CA GLY A 274 -15.23 0.39 -3.76
C GLY A 274 -14.02 -0.11 -2.98
N CYS A 275 -12.93 0.65 -3.04
CA CYS A 275 -11.70 0.42 -2.29
C CYS A 275 -11.01 1.73 -1.90
N PHE A 276 -10.26 1.70 -0.80
CA PHE A 276 -9.55 2.85 -0.23
C PHE A 276 -8.05 2.78 -0.57
N ALA A 277 -7.66 3.55 -1.58
CA ALA A 277 -6.32 3.56 -2.14
C ALA A 277 -5.34 4.36 -1.27
N SER A 278 -4.58 3.64 -0.46
CA SER A 278 -3.57 4.20 0.44
C SER A 278 -2.31 4.59 -0.33
N MET A 279 -2.06 5.87 -0.54
CA MET A 279 -0.75 6.32 -1.03
C MET A 279 0.27 6.28 0.12
N VAL A 280 1.55 6.05 -0.18
CA VAL A 280 2.63 6.03 0.82
C VAL A 280 3.81 6.87 0.31
N ASP A 281 4.33 7.74 1.17
CA ASP A 281 5.51 8.55 0.89
C ASP A 281 6.72 7.94 1.60
N PHE A 282 7.65 7.39 0.81
CA PHE A 282 8.89 6.75 1.27
C PHE A 282 10.11 7.70 1.28
N ASN A 283 9.92 8.99 1.01
CA ASN A 283 10.99 9.96 0.85
C ASN A 283 11.79 10.15 2.13
N TYR A 284 13.08 10.45 1.96
CA TYR A 284 14.09 10.66 3.00
C TYR A 284 14.42 9.44 3.90
N TRP A 285 13.54 8.44 4.00
CA TRP A 285 13.77 7.30 4.90
C TRP A 285 14.45 6.10 4.24
N LEU A 286 13.92 5.61 3.11
CA LEU A 286 14.49 4.48 2.38
C LEU A 286 15.54 4.93 1.35
N ALA A 287 15.37 6.11 0.75
CA ALA A 287 16.32 6.80 -0.13
C ALA A 287 15.99 8.32 -0.22
N CYS A 288 16.87 9.13 -0.84
CA CYS A 288 16.53 10.51 -1.20
C CYS A 288 15.49 10.58 -2.34
N PRO A 289 14.66 11.64 -2.38
CA PRO A 289 13.52 11.77 -3.32
C PRO A 289 13.89 11.87 -4.81
N GLU A 290 15.17 12.02 -5.18
CA GLU A 290 15.62 12.15 -6.58
C GLU A 290 15.19 11.01 -7.53
N ARG A 291 14.73 9.88 -6.96
CA ARG A 291 14.30 8.68 -7.69
C ARG A 291 12.81 8.40 -7.60
N ALA A 292 12.06 9.18 -6.82
CA ALA A 292 10.63 8.95 -6.59
C ALA A 292 9.78 9.97 -7.38
N THR A 293 8.60 9.53 -7.79
CA THR A 293 7.59 10.37 -8.43
C THR A 293 7.10 11.39 -7.42
N ASN A 294 7.08 12.67 -7.83
CA ASN A 294 6.54 13.76 -7.03
C ASN A 294 5.15 13.38 -6.49
N LEU A 295 4.96 13.45 -5.17
CA LEU A 295 3.71 13.09 -4.51
C LEU A 295 2.52 13.91 -5.02
N GLN A 296 2.75 15.16 -5.48
CA GLN A 296 1.73 15.96 -6.15
C GLN A 296 1.26 15.32 -7.47
N ASP A 297 2.17 14.75 -8.27
CA ASP A 297 1.79 14.07 -9.51
C ASP A 297 1.11 12.72 -9.23
N GLN A 298 1.52 12.01 -8.17
CA GLN A 298 0.82 10.80 -7.69
C GLN A 298 -0.62 11.13 -7.24
N LEU A 299 -0.81 12.21 -6.49
CA LEU A 299 -2.12 12.71 -6.05
C LEU A 299 -3.01 13.08 -7.24
N ARG A 300 -2.47 13.80 -8.24
CA ARG A 300 -3.19 14.16 -9.48
C ARG A 300 -3.60 12.93 -10.29
N LEU A 301 -2.75 11.92 -10.36
CA LEU A 301 -3.13 10.66 -10.99
C LEU A 301 -4.24 9.96 -10.19
N HIS A 302 -4.15 9.86 -8.86
CA HIS A 302 -5.19 9.24 -8.04
C HIS A 302 -6.53 10.00 -8.07
N GLU A 303 -6.50 11.33 -8.15
CA GLU A 303 -7.65 12.21 -8.45
C GLU A 303 -8.33 11.75 -9.75
N LEU A 304 -7.55 11.58 -10.83
CA LEU A 304 -8.04 11.10 -12.12
C LEU A 304 -8.54 9.65 -12.07
N LEU A 305 -7.88 8.74 -11.34
CA LEU A 305 -8.33 7.35 -11.19
C LEU A 305 -9.63 7.23 -10.41
N ALA A 306 -9.87 8.09 -9.41
CA ALA A 306 -11.14 8.16 -8.69
C ALA A 306 -12.27 8.56 -9.66
N VAL A 307 -12.05 9.53 -10.54
CA VAL A 307 -13.03 9.95 -11.56
C VAL A 307 -13.26 8.86 -12.61
N LEU A 308 -12.19 8.30 -13.20
CA LEU A 308 -12.26 7.28 -14.26
C LEU A 308 -12.75 5.90 -13.78
N SER A 309 -12.79 5.66 -12.47
CA SER A 309 -13.43 4.51 -11.84
C SER A 309 -14.82 4.83 -11.27
N GLY A 310 -15.35 6.04 -11.50
CA GLY A 310 -16.68 6.45 -11.04
C GLY A 310 -16.83 6.51 -9.52
N GLY A 311 -15.74 6.66 -8.77
CA GLY A 311 -15.72 6.62 -7.30
C GLY A 311 -15.58 5.22 -6.70
N PHE A 312 -15.23 4.20 -7.50
CA PHE A 312 -14.81 2.89 -6.96
C PHE A 312 -13.48 3.01 -6.22
N LEU A 313 -12.50 3.72 -6.79
CA LEU A 313 -11.28 4.09 -6.06
C LEU A 313 -11.53 5.37 -5.26
N MET A 314 -11.29 5.32 -3.94
CA MET A 314 -11.32 6.46 -3.04
C MET A 314 -9.90 6.66 -2.46
N PRO A 315 -9.19 7.75 -2.80
CA PRO A 315 -7.79 7.89 -2.42
C PRO A 315 -7.61 8.36 -0.96
N LEU A 316 -6.51 7.93 -0.34
CA LEU A 316 -5.99 8.50 0.91
C LEU A 316 -4.70 9.25 0.61
N ALA A 317 -4.59 10.49 1.09
CA ALA A 317 -3.39 11.30 0.93
C ALA A 317 -2.22 10.66 1.69
N ALA A 318 -1.03 10.55 1.08
CA ALA A 318 0.15 10.13 1.84
C ALA A 318 0.64 11.28 2.72
N TYR A 319 1.09 10.95 3.94
CA TYR A 319 1.80 11.89 4.80
C TYR A 319 3.06 11.27 5.39
N ASN A 320 4.17 12.03 5.28
CA ASN A 320 5.46 11.69 5.83
C ASN A 320 6.01 12.92 6.58
N PRO A 321 6.08 12.91 7.92
CA PRO A 321 6.50 14.07 8.70
C PRO A 321 7.97 14.46 8.45
N TRP A 322 8.80 13.53 7.95
CA TRP A 322 10.17 13.84 7.56
C TRP A 322 10.22 14.80 6.37
N VAL A 323 9.25 14.74 5.45
CA VAL A 323 9.13 15.71 4.35
C VAL A 323 8.82 17.11 4.90
N ASP A 324 7.90 17.25 5.86
CA ASP A 324 7.62 18.56 6.48
C ASP A 324 8.80 19.15 7.24
N ILE A 325 9.64 18.30 7.85
CA ILE A 325 10.89 18.69 8.52
C ILE A 325 11.94 19.17 7.50
N LYS A 326 12.03 18.53 6.33
CA LYS A 326 13.05 18.83 5.30
C LYS A 326 12.63 19.93 4.32
N GLU A 327 11.35 20.03 3.97
CA GLU A 327 10.80 20.87 2.92
C GLU A 327 9.88 21.99 3.45
N GLY A 328 9.79 22.17 4.77
CA GLY A 328 9.07 23.29 5.38
C GLY A 328 7.56 23.19 5.16
N ASP A 329 6.93 22.18 5.76
CA ASP A 329 5.47 21.96 5.75
C ASP A 329 4.86 21.67 4.35
N ALA A 330 5.65 21.10 3.44
CA ALA A 330 5.21 20.78 2.08
C ALA A 330 4.18 19.64 2.03
N ALA A 331 4.35 18.59 2.84
CA ALA A 331 3.46 17.44 2.85
C ALA A 331 2.12 17.78 3.52
N ILE A 332 2.11 18.50 4.64
CA ILE A 332 0.84 18.89 5.30
C ILE A 332 -0.01 19.80 4.41
N ARG A 333 0.59 20.75 3.67
CA ARG A 333 -0.13 21.56 2.68
C ARG A 333 -0.74 20.72 1.56
N LEU A 334 -0.01 19.70 1.09
CA LEU A 334 -0.52 18.80 0.06
C LEU A 334 -1.67 17.92 0.57
N VAL A 335 -1.61 17.45 1.82
CA VAL A 335 -2.71 16.73 2.49
C VAL A 335 -3.95 17.60 2.63
N GLU A 336 -3.81 18.86 3.05
CA GLU A 336 -4.93 19.80 3.16
C GLU A 336 -5.64 19.99 1.82
N ILE A 337 -4.89 20.24 0.74
CA ILE A 337 -5.42 20.33 -0.63
C ILE A 337 -6.08 19.01 -1.05
N ALA A 338 -5.46 17.87 -0.72
CA ALA A 338 -5.98 16.55 -1.07
C ALA A 338 -7.38 16.29 -0.47
N LEU A 339 -7.54 16.58 0.82
CA LEU A 339 -8.79 16.38 1.58
C LEU A 339 -9.88 17.42 1.25
N LYS A 340 -9.49 18.66 0.89
CA LYS A 340 -10.43 19.74 0.56
C LYS A 340 -10.87 19.74 -0.91
N GLU A 341 -9.99 19.35 -1.84
CA GLU A 341 -10.19 19.58 -3.29
C GLU A 341 -10.02 18.36 -4.20
N ARG A 342 -9.29 17.31 -3.79
CA ARG A 342 -8.84 16.21 -4.69
C ARG A 342 -9.52 14.87 -4.44
N GLY A 343 -10.67 14.88 -3.76
CA GLY A 343 -11.46 13.69 -3.49
C GLY A 343 -10.82 12.70 -2.50
N CYS A 344 -9.74 13.06 -1.80
CA CYS A 344 -9.18 12.18 -0.78
C CYS A 344 -10.10 12.11 0.44
N VAL A 345 -10.36 10.89 0.90
CA VAL A 345 -11.32 10.61 1.99
C VAL A 345 -10.64 10.41 3.35
N GLY A 346 -9.30 10.40 3.40
CA GLY A 346 -8.50 10.25 4.60
C GLY A 346 -7.00 10.40 4.30
N VAL A 347 -6.16 10.09 5.27
CA VAL A 347 -4.69 10.19 5.18
C VAL A 347 -4.06 8.85 5.54
N LYS A 348 -2.95 8.47 4.88
CA LYS A 348 -2.10 7.33 5.25
C LYS A 348 -0.75 7.83 5.77
N ILE A 349 -0.37 7.37 6.96
CA ILE A 349 1.00 7.46 7.48
C ILE A 349 1.69 6.09 7.44
N TYR A 350 3.02 6.06 7.39
CA TYR A 350 3.80 4.82 7.39
C TYR A 350 4.85 4.83 8.52
N PRO A 351 4.44 4.56 9.79
CA PRO A 351 5.33 4.52 10.96
C PRO A 351 6.63 3.71 10.80
N PRO A 352 6.67 2.58 10.04
CA PRO A 352 7.93 1.88 9.78
C PRO A 352 9.02 2.73 9.09
N MET A 353 8.69 3.93 8.60
CA MET A 353 9.64 4.97 8.20
C MET A 353 10.23 5.77 9.38
N GLY A 354 10.55 5.10 10.50
CA GLY A 354 11.35 5.71 11.56
C GLY A 354 10.58 6.59 12.56
N PHE A 355 9.24 6.54 12.61
CA PHE A 355 8.46 7.27 13.62
C PHE A 355 7.33 6.43 14.21
N PHE A 356 7.10 6.54 15.52
CA PHE A 356 5.82 6.17 16.12
C PHE A 356 4.74 7.18 15.74
N ALA A 357 3.47 6.78 15.80
CA ALA A 357 2.34 7.67 15.60
C ALA A 357 2.39 8.94 16.46
N TYR A 358 2.89 8.86 17.70
CA TYR A 358 3.19 10.00 18.57
C TYR A 358 4.14 9.60 19.71
N GLY A 359 4.65 10.58 20.46
CA GLY A 359 5.49 10.36 21.65
C GLY A 359 6.93 9.93 21.33
N ASN A 360 7.40 10.19 20.12
CA ASN A 360 8.68 9.75 19.59
C ASN A 360 9.88 10.08 20.49
N ALA A 361 9.87 11.25 21.13
CA ALA A 361 10.93 11.66 22.05
C ALA A 361 11.00 10.80 23.35
N GLY A 362 9.89 10.15 23.74
CA GLY A 362 9.82 9.27 24.91
C GLY A 362 10.30 7.83 24.64
N PHE A 363 10.23 7.37 23.39
CA PHE A 363 10.55 5.99 23.03
C PHE A 363 12.00 5.81 22.57
N LYS A 364 12.79 5.10 23.39
CA LYS A 364 14.13 4.63 23.03
C LYS A 364 14.02 3.50 22.00
N VAL A 365 14.54 3.73 20.80
CA VAL A 365 14.64 2.71 19.74
C VAL A 365 16.07 2.70 19.23
N HIS A 366 16.65 1.51 19.15
CA HIS A 366 18.02 1.29 18.67
C HIS A 366 18.02 1.06 17.16
N THR A 367 17.93 2.15 16.40
CA THR A 367 17.91 2.14 14.94
C THR A 367 19.31 2.28 14.35
N VAL A 368 19.57 1.67 13.18
CA VAL A 368 20.87 1.81 12.47
C VAL A 368 21.05 3.23 11.91
N GLU A 369 19.97 3.84 11.43
CA GLU A 369 19.94 5.24 11.00
C GLU A 369 19.50 6.14 12.17
N PRO A 370 20.08 7.34 12.35
CA PRO A 370 19.63 8.26 13.38
C PRO A 370 18.24 8.81 13.04
N ARG A 371 17.39 9.00 14.07
CA ARG A 371 16.11 9.69 13.99
C ARG A 371 16.28 11.13 14.51
N PRO A 372 16.56 12.14 13.66
CA PRO A 372 16.83 13.50 14.10
C PRO A 372 15.56 14.21 14.59
N ASP A 373 15.72 15.16 15.51
CA ASP A 373 14.67 16.08 16.00
C ASP A 373 13.28 15.43 16.26
N LEU A 374 13.25 14.48 17.19
CA LEU A 374 12.04 13.76 17.60
C LEU A 374 10.95 14.70 18.17
N ALA A 375 11.33 15.87 18.71
CA ALA A 375 10.39 16.86 19.21
C ALA A 375 9.70 17.63 18.07
N GLN A 376 10.45 17.98 17.01
CA GLN A 376 9.86 18.54 15.79
C GLN A 376 8.97 17.50 15.08
N LEU A 377 9.38 16.24 15.05
CA LEU A 377 8.60 15.11 14.52
C LEU A 377 7.24 14.97 15.22
N ASP A 378 7.21 14.91 16.55
CA ASP A 378 5.95 14.87 17.32
C ASP A 378 5.08 16.11 17.06
N LYS A 379 5.70 17.30 16.90
CA LYS A 379 4.97 18.53 16.53
C LYS A 379 4.33 18.44 15.14
N LYS A 380 5.04 17.92 14.12
CA LYS A 380 4.50 17.76 12.76
C LYS A 380 3.33 16.76 12.73
N LEU A 381 3.50 15.62 13.40
CA LEU A 381 2.43 14.62 13.57
C LEU A 381 1.20 15.23 14.27
N ARG A 382 1.38 16.06 15.31
CA ARG A 382 0.27 16.77 15.97
C ARG A 382 -0.51 17.66 15.01
N THR A 383 0.19 18.44 14.16
CA THR A 383 -0.44 19.30 13.16
C THR A 383 -1.24 18.51 12.11
N LEU A 384 -0.78 17.30 11.72
CA LEU A 384 -1.61 16.40 10.91
C LEU A 384 -2.89 16.00 11.65
N TYR A 385 -2.78 15.58 12.91
CA TYR A 385 -3.92 15.10 13.69
C TYR A 385 -4.96 16.20 13.93
N GLU A 386 -4.53 17.43 14.21
CA GLU A 386 -5.38 18.62 14.34
C GLU A 386 -6.15 18.90 13.03
N LEU A 387 -5.48 18.85 11.87
CA LEU A 387 -6.12 19.00 10.56
C LEU A 387 -7.13 17.88 10.26
N CYS A 388 -6.80 16.63 10.62
CA CYS A 388 -7.65 15.47 10.40
C CYS A 388 -8.91 15.49 11.28
N ASP A 389 -8.78 15.93 12.53
CA ASP A 389 -9.89 16.16 13.45
C ASP A 389 -10.85 17.25 12.94
N GLU A 390 -10.31 18.41 12.55
CA GLU A 390 -11.06 19.54 11.97
C GLU A 390 -11.89 19.11 10.74
N LEU A 391 -11.26 18.39 9.80
CA LEU A 391 -11.89 17.98 8.55
C LEU A 391 -12.74 16.70 8.68
N GLY A 392 -12.71 16.04 9.84
CA GLY A 392 -13.36 14.74 10.06
C GLY A 392 -12.81 13.62 9.18
N ALA A 393 -11.52 13.69 8.83
CA ALA A 393 -10.83 12.71 7.99
C ALA A 393 -10.05 11.71 8.85
N PRO A 394 -10.18 10.39 8.66
CA PRO A 394 -9.40 9.42 9.42
C PRO A 394 -7.93 9.38 8.99
N VAL A 395 -7.06 9.01 9.93
CA VAL A 395 -5.67 8.64 9.66
C VAL A 395 -5.53 7.12 9.68
N MET A 396 -5.22 6.52 8.54
CA MET A 396 -4.75 5.14 8.46
C MET A 396 -3.24 5.08 8.73
N ALA A 397 -2.79 4.04 9.43
CA ALA A 397 -1.39 3.70 9.54
C ALA A 397 -1.11 2.26 9.13
N HIS A 398 0.18 1.94 8.94
CA HIS A 398 0.67 0.57 9.02
C HIS A 398 0.78 0.16 10.49
N ALA A 399 0.05 -0.87 10.90
CA ALA A 399 -0.05 -1.31 12.28
C ALA A 399 0.12 -2.84 12.44
N ASN A 400 1.15 -3.38 11.77
CA ASN A 400 1.71 -4.71 11.99
C ASN A 400 3.23 -4.60 12.16
N GLU A 401 3.85 -5.51 12.91
CA GLU A 401 5.30 -5.56 13.09
C GLU A 401 5.94 -6.16 11.82
N SER A 402 6.09 -5.34 10.78
CA SER A 402 6.71 -5.71 9.51
C SER A 402 6.96 -4.50 8.62
N MET A 403 7.74 -4.71 7.55
CA MET A 403 8.01 -3.73 6.47
C MET A 403 8.71 -2.43 6.93
N GLY A 404 9.28 -2.43 8.12
CA GLY A 404 10.31 -1.48 8.54
C GLY A 404 11.57 -1.61 7.69
N ARG A 405 12.57 -0.80 7.99
CA ARG A 405 13.89 -0.95 7.36
C ARG A 405 14.69 -2.14 7.94
N ASP A 406 14.43 -2.44 9.19
CA ASP A 406 14.98 -3.51 10.00
C ASP A 406 14.00 -3.78 11.18
N LEU A 407 14.29 -4.80 12.01
CA LEU A 407 13.44 -5.23 13.12
C LEU A 407 13.10 -4.11 14.14
N ALA A 408 13.97 -3.11 14.30
CA ALA A 408 13.69 -1.99 15.22
C ALA A 408 12.67 -1.00 14.64
N HIS A 409 12.52 -0.99 13.30
CA HIS A 409 11.54 -0.18 12.59
C HIS A 409 10.19 -0.86 12.43
N ASP A 410 10.17 -2.19 12.34
CA ASP A 410 8.91 -2.96 12.33
C ASP A 410 8.05 -2.60 13.56
N ALA A 411 8.68 -2.44 14.73
CA ALA A 411 8.01 -2.14 16.00
C ALA A 411 7.33 -0.75 16.07
N LEU A 412 7.57 0.15 15.10
CA LEU A 412 7.13 1.56 15.17
C LEU A 412 5.64 1.75 14.86
N GLY A 413 4.99 0.79 14.19
CA GLY A 413 3.55 0.79 13.91
C GLY A 413 2.65 0.43 15.09
N GLY A 414 3.23 0.10 16.25
CA GLY A 414 2.51 -0.51 17.37
C GLY A 414 1.58 0.41 18.16
N PRO A 415 0.75 -0.15 19.04
CA PRO A 415 -0.26 0.58 19.82
C PRO A 415 0.34 1.63 20.77
N ALA A 416 1.61 1.50 21.18
CA ALA A 416 2.26 2.41 22.14
C ALA A 416 2.25 3.89 21.68
N GLY A 417 2.51 4.16 20.41
CA GLY A 417 2.46 5.53 19.86
C GLY A 417 1.05 6.12 19.84
N TRP A 418 0.03 5.28 19.66
CA TRP A 418 -1.37 5.69 19.67
C TRP A 418 -1.89 5.94 21.09
N SER A 419 -1.44 5.15 22.07
CA SER A 419 -1.67 5.47 23.49
C SER A 419 -1.07 6.83 23.83
N ALA A 420 0.19 7.07 23.46
CA ALA A 420 0.85 8.35 23.69
C ALA A 420 0.12 9.54 23.03
N LEU A 421 -0.52 9.34 21.88
CA LEU A 421 -1.37 10.37 21.24
C LEU A 421 -2.62 10.67 22.07
N LEU A 422 -3.36 9.62 22.47
CA LEU A 422 -4.56 9.74 23.28
C LEU A 422 -4.28 10.42 24.64
N ASP A 423 -3.15 10.10 25.25
CA ASP A 423 -2.69 10.68 26.52
C ASP A 423 -2.15 12.12 26.35
N GLY A 424 -1.48 12.43 25.23
CA GLY A 424 -0.80 13.70 24.98
C GLY A 424 -1.60 14.76 24.19
N ALA A 425 -2.74 14.39 23.60
CA ALA A 425 -3.56 15.28 22.79
C ALA A 425 -5.07 15.14 23.10
N PRO A 426 -5.53 15.33 24.36
CA PRO A 426 -6.92 15.18 24.76
C PRO A 426 -7.90 16.20 24.14
N ALA A 427 -7.40 17.20 23.41
CA ALA A 427 -8.19 18.17 22.65
C ALA A 427 -8.62 17.66 21.26
N LEU A 428 -8.14 16.49 20.83
CA LEU A 428 -8.64 15.80 19.63
C LEU A 428 -9.91 15.04 20.05
N GLU A 429 -11.08 15.56 19.66
CA GLU A 429 -12.39 15.05 20.09
C GLU A 429 -13.02 14.07 19.09
N ARG A 430 -12.57 14.08 17.84
CA ARG A 430 -13.26 13.46 16.69
C ARG A 430 -12.34 12.63 15.80
N LEU A 431 -11.04 12.64 16.04
CA LEU A 431 -10.04 11.94 15.24
C LEU A 431 -10.34 10.43 15.18
N LYS A 432 -10.55 9.94 13.96
CA LYS A 432 -10.69 8.51 13.66
C LYS A 432 -9.34 7.96 13.20
N VAL A 433 -8.98 6.75 13.64
CA VAL A 433 -7.75 6.07 13.22
C VAL A 433 -8.08 4.70 12.66
N ASN A 434 -7.47 4.33 11.54
CA ASN A 434 -7.43 2.95 11.07
C ASN A 434 -6.04 2.34 11.31
N ALA A 435 -5.95 1.44 12.30
CA ALA A 435 -4.80 0.57 12.50
C ALA A 435 -4.79 -0.52 11.42
N GLY A 436 -4.20 -0.21 10.26
CA GLY A 436 -4.14 -1.13 9.14
C GLY A 436 -3.39 -2.41 9.50
N HIS A 437 -3.89 -3.56 9.06
CA HIS A 437 -3.49 -4.89 9.52
C HIS A 437 -3.83 -5.22 11.00
N PHE A 438 -4.41 -4.33 11.81
CA PHE A 438 -4.93 -4.64 13.16
C PHE A 438 -4.03 -5.54 14.06
N GLY A 439 -2.71 -5.32 14.04
CA GLY A 439 -1.71 -6.10 14.81
C GLY A 439 -1.20 -7.40 14.14
N GLY A 440 -1.72 -7.77 12.96
CA GLY A 440 -1.32 -8.95 12.18
C GLY A 440 -1.91 -10.26 12.71
N ALA A 441 -1.90 -11.32 11.89
CA ALA A 441 -2.53 -12.60 12.24
C ALA A 441 -1.69 -13.51 13.17
N ARG A 442 -0.39 -13.21 13.35
CA ARG A 442 0.54 -13.97 14.21
C ARG A 442 0.41 -13.56 15.68
N GLN A 443 0.10 -14.53 16.56
CA GLN A 443 0.09 -14.31 18.01
C GLN A 443 1.51 -14.17 18.54
N ARG A 444 1.71 -13.29 19.52
CA ARG A 444 2.99 -13.06 20.22
C ARG A 444 2.85 -13.43 21.71
N ASN A 445 3.96 -13.76 22.36
CA ASN A 445 3.91 -14.27 23.74
C ASN A 445 3.59 -13.18 24.77
N ASP A 446 4.24 -12.01 24.66
CA ASP A 446 4.23 -10.98 25.72
C ASP A 446 3.70 -9.61 25.25
N ASP A 447 3.61 -9.36 23.93
CA ASP A 447 3.19 -8.09 23.32
C ASP A 447 2.31 -8.33 22.07
N ASP A 448 1.11 -8.91 22.23
CA ASP A 448 0.17 -9.08 21.11
C ASP A 448 -0.43 -7.72 20.71
N TRP A 449 -0.10 -7.23 19.51
CA TRP A 449 -0.54 -5.93 19.01
C TRP A 449 -2.04 -5.88 18.74
N THR A 450 -2.68 -7.00 18.38
CA THR A 450 -4.14 -7.03 18.19
C THR A 450 -4.83 -6.76 19.52
N ASP A 451 -4.39 -7.38 20.61
CA ASP A 451 -4.92 -7.13 21.95
C ASP A 451 -4.66 -5.68 22.39
N GLY A 452 -3.46 -5.13 22.13
CA GLY A 452 -3.16 -3.72 22.39
C GLY A 452 -3.99 -2.72 21.57
N PHE A 453 -4.44 -3.08 20.36
CA PHE A 453 -5.40 -2.27 19.60
C PHE A 453 -6.84 -2.45 20.10
N ILE A 454 -7.22 -3.62 20.61
CA ILE A 454 -8.52 -3.85 21.28
C ILE A 454 -8.61 -2.98 22.55
N ASP A 455 -7.56 -2.93 23.36
CA ASP A 455 -7.49 -2.06 24.53
C ASP A 455 -7.68 -0.59 24.13
N LEU A 456 -6.99 -0.12 23.10
CA LEU A 456 -7.17 1.23 22.55
C LEU A 456 -8.59 1.50 22.05
N MET A 457 -9.27 0.52 21.46
CA MET A 457 -10.69 0.63 21.06
C MET A 457 -11.64 0.75 22.26
N GLY A 458 -11.28 0.16 23.41
CA GLY A 458 -12.06 0.22 24.65
C GLY A 458 -11.84 1.49 25.48
N ARG A 459 -10.69 2.16 25.33
CA ARG A 459 -10.38 3.40 26.05
C ARG A 459 -11.37 4.52 25.72
N GLN A 460 -11.75 5.28 26.75
CA GLN A 460 -12.57 6.49 26.58
C GLN A 460 -11.69 7.68 26.18
N GLY A 461 -12.21 8.53 25.30
CA GLY A 461 -11.55 9.73 24.79
C GLY A 461 -12.01 10.06 23.36
N GLY A 462 -11.44 11.11 22.77
CA GLY A 462 -11.80 11.55 21.41
C GLY A 462 -11.09 10.81 20.27
N LEU A 463 -10.18 9.88 20.57
CA LEU A 463 -9.56 9.01 19.57
C LEU A 463 -10.44 7.79 19.30
N ARG A 464 -11.11 7.75 18.15
CA ARG A 464 -11.94 6.59 17.75
C ARG A 464 -11.14 5.62 16.87
N VAL A 465 -10.60 4.58 17.48
CA VAL A 465 -9.80 3.56 16.80
C VAL A 465 -10.69 2.53 16.07
N TYR A 466 -10.24 2.20 14.86
CA TYR A 466 -10.65 1.12 13.97
C TYR A 466 -9.40 0.30 13.57
N GLY A 467 -9.58 -0.88 12.99
CA GLY A 467 -8.51 -1.64 12.35
C GLY A 467 -8.98 -2.32 11.07
N ASP A 468 -8.07 -2.77 10.21
CA ASP A 468 -8.41 -3.57 9.03
C ASP A 468 -7.67 -4.91 8.94
N LEU A 469 -8.27 -5.85 8.19
CA LEU A 469 -7.75 -7.19 7.94
C LEU A 469 -6.80 -7.26 6.72
N GLY A 470 -6.19 -6.13 6.31
CA GLY A 470 -5.24 -6.09 5.21
C GLY A 470 -4.06 -7.03 5.47
N TYR A 471 -3.67 -7.83 4.47
CA TYR A 471 -2.57 -8.79 4.57
C TYR A 471 -2.64 -9.78 5.76
N TRP A 472 -3.83 -10.28 6.11
CA TRP A 472 -3.99 -11.43 7.03
C TRP A 472 -4.05 -12.74 6.22
N ASP A 473 -3.05 -13.02 5.38
CA ASP A 473 -3.08 -14.17 4.46
C ASP A 473 -3.23 -15.53 5.17
N GLU A 474 -2.80 -15.64 6.44
CA GLU A 474 -3.04 -16.84 7.24
C GLU A 474 -4.53 -17.15 7.50
N LEU A 475 -5.48 -16.21 7.32
CA LEU A 475 -6.92 -16.52 7.35
C LEU A 475 -7.32 -17.53 6.27
N VAL A 476 -6.58 -17.61 5.16
CA VAL A 476 -6.77 -18.54 4.04
C VAL A 476 -5.97 -19.84 4.24
N GLY A 477 -5.90 -20.33 5.48
CA GLY A 477 -5.36 -21.67 5.76
C GLY A 477 -5.30 -22.04 7.23
N SER A 478 -5.03 -21.06 8.10
CA SER A 478 -4.80 -21.28 9.53
C SER A 478 -6.09 -21.23 10.36
N GLN A 479 -6.45 -22.36 10.96
CA GLN A 479 -7.52 -22.42 11.95
C GLN A 479 -7.20 -21.58 13.21
N ALA A 480 -5.92 -21.40 13.53
CA ALA A 480 -5.50 -20.56 14.65
C ALA A 480 -5.77 -19.07 14.37
N ALA A 481 -5.41 -18.57 13.18
CA ALA A 481 -5.70 -17.19 12.77
C ALA A 481 -7.21 -16.90 12.76
N ARG A 482 -8.01 -17.82 12.18
CA ARG A 482 -9.49 -17.75 12.19
C ARG A 482 -10.03 -17.69 13.61
N SER A 483 -9.56 -18.56 14.50
CA SER A 483 -10.01 -18.60 15.90
C SER A 483 -9.59 -17.35 16.68
N ARG A 484 -8.42 -16.76 16.39
CA ARG A 484 -7.96 -15.49 16.98
C ARG A 484 -8.84 -14.33 16.52
N LEU A 485 -9.14 -14.22 15.22
CA LEU A 485 -10.07 -13.21 14.70
C LEU A 485 -11.48 -13.36 15.31
N THR A 486 -12.02 -14.58 15.38
CA THR A 486 -13.35 -14.81 16.00
C THR A 486 -13.40 -14.38 17.47
N ARG A 487 -12.33 -14.63 18.24
CA ARG A 487 -12.25 -14.15 19.63
C ARG A 487 -12.15 -12.62 19.69
N ALA A 488 -11.29 -12.02 18.88
CA ALA A 488 -11.09 -10.57 18.83
C ALA A 488 -12.42 -9.84 18.54
N LEU A 489 -13.13 -10.23 17.48
CA LEU A 489 -14.41 -9.64 17.07
C LEU A 489 -15.52 -9.75 18.14
N ALA A 490 -15.46 -10.75 19.01
CA ALA A 490 -16.42 -10.98 20.08
C ALA A 490 -16.12 -10.18 21.38
N VAL A 491 -15.00 -9.46 21.47
CA VAL A 491 -14.72 -8.61 22.64
C VAL A 491 -15.69 -7.42 22.66
N GLY A 492 -16.37 -7.26 23.79
CA GLY A 492 -17.27 -6.14 24.05
C GLY A 492 -16.50 -4.85 24.37
N LEU A 493 -17.00 -3.73 23.86
CA LEU A 493 -16.48 -2.38 24.08
C LEU A 493 -17.50 -1.55 24.88
N ALA A 494 -17.11 -0.32 25.24
CA ALA A 494 -18.02 0.62 25.90
C ALA A 494 -19.23 0.97 25.01
N GLY A 495 -20.35 1.35 25.64
CA GLY A 495 -21.57 1.75 24.93
C GLY A 495 -22.38 0.59 24.32
N GLY A 496 -21.98 -0.67 24.54
CA GLY A 496 -22.62 -1.85 23.94
C GLY A 496 -22.13 -2.17 22.52
N GLU A 497 -21.10 -1.47 22.04
CA GLU A 497 -20.35 -1.87 20.85
C GLU A 497 -19.50 -3.13 21.11
N SER A 498 -18.95 -3.69 20.05
CA SER A 498 -17.96 -4.77 20.06
C SER A 498 -16.81 -4.42 19.12
N VAL A 499 -15.71 -5.18 19.17
CA VAL A 499 -14.61 -5.04 18.19
C VAL A 499 -15.10 -5.27 16.75
N ALA A 500 -16.15 -6.07 16.54
CA ALA A 500 -16.78 -6.22 15.23
C ALA A 500 -17.48 -4.95 14.70
N ASP A 501 -17.68 -3.92 15.52
CA ASP A 501 -18.15 -2.59 15.10
C ASP A 501 -16.97 -1.65 14.69
N ARG A 502 -15.73 -2.11 14.87
CA ARG A 502 -14.49 -1.35 14.66
C ARG A 502 -13.47 -1.99 13.72
N VAL A 503 -13.63 -3.26 13.38
CA VAL A 503 -12.77 -3.96 12.40
C VAL A 503 -13.37 -3.85 11.01
N MET A 504 -12.53 -3.63 10.00
CA MET A 504 -12.92 -3.51 8.60
C MET A 504 -12.25 -4.58 7.76
N TYR A 505 -12.90 -5.00 6.68
CA TYR A 505 -12.27 -5.80 5.66
C TYR A 505 -11.28 -4.92 4.87
N GLY A 506 -10.05 -5.44 4.70
CA GLY A 506 -9.03 -4.87 3.83
C GLY A 506 -8.24 -6.02 3.20
N SER A 507 -7.68 -5.81 2.03
CA SER A 507 -6.81 -6.81 1.37
C SER A 507 -5.32 -6.53 1.56
N ASP A 508 -4.93 -5.25 1.60
CA ASP A 508 -3.60 -4.80 1.18
C ASP A 508 -3.19 -5.44 -0.16
N TRP A 509 -4.07 -5.27 -1.16
CA TRP A 509 -4.03 -6.07 -2.40
C TRP A 509 -2.66 -6.14 -3.07
N LEU A 510 -1.89 -5.05 -3.15
CA LEU A 510 -0.60 -5.08 -3.86
C LEU A 510 0.44 -5.93 -3.13
N MET A 511 0.44 -5.95 -1.80
CA MET A 511 1.27 -6.89 -1.04
C MET A 511 0.70 -8.30 -1.14
N LEU A 512 -0.62 -8.46 -0.99
CA LEU A 512 -1.34 -9.73 -1.10
C LEU A 512 -1.14 -10.39 -2.47
N SER A 513 -0.92 -9.62 -3.53
CA SER A 513 -0.77 -10.09 -4.91
C SER A 513 0.46 -10.99 -5.17
N ARG A 514 1.35 -11.13 -4.18
CA ARG A 514 2.47 -12.08 -4.18
C ARG A 514 2.14 -13.43 -3.52
N VAL A 515 0.98 -13.55 -2.86
CA VAL A 515 0.54 -14.76 -2.14
C VAL A 515 -0.23 -15.67 -3.11
N PRO A 516 0.11 -16.97 -3.23
CA PRO A 516 -0.57 -17.87 -4.16
C PRO A 516 -2.10 -17.90 -3.98
N GLY A 517 -2.84 -17.71 -5.07
CA GLY A 517 -4.31 -17.74 -5.06
C GLY A 517 -4.99 -16.55 -4.37
N TRP A 518 -4.31 -15.40 -4.30
CA TRP A 518 -4.85 -14.17 -3.70
C TRP A 518 -6.20 -13.74 -4.27
N GLU A 519 -6.55 -14.10 -5.51
CA GLU A 519 -7.86 -13.80 -6.11
C GLU A 519 -9.05 -14.28 -5.28
N LEU A 520 -8.85 -15.31 -4.44
CA LEU A 520 -9.88 -15.94 -3.62
C LEU A 520 -9.88 -15.46 -2.16
N TYR A 521 -8.96 -14.55 -1.77
CA TYR A 521 -8.84 -14.08 -0.39
C TYR A 521 -10.12 -13.41 0.12
N ALA A 522 -10.68 -12.47 -0.64
CA ALA A 522 -11.88 -11.73 -0.22
C ALA A 522 -13.08 -12.68 -0.05
N GLN A 523 -13.24 -13.67 -0.94
CA GLN A 523 -14.23 -14.72 -0.81
C GLN A 523 -14.00 -15.57 0.46
N ALA A 524 -12.76 -15.97 0.75
CA ALA A 524 -12.41 -16.77 1.91
C ALA A 524 -12.67 -16.02 3.23
N VAL A 525 -12.32 -14.72 3.31
CA VAL A 525 -12.60 -13.86 4.46
C VAL A 525 -14.11 -13.63 4.63
N ALA A 526 -14.86 -13.38 3.54
CA ALA A 526 -16.31 -13.25 3.61
C ALA A 526 -17.01 -14.54 4.07
N GLY A 527 -16.54 -15.70 3.60
CA GLY A 527 -17.04 -17.02 4.03
C GLY A 527 -16.77 -17.28 5.52
N LEU A 528 -15.59 -16.90 6.02
CA LEU A 528 -15.26 -16.95 7.44
C LEU A 528 -16.18 -16.06 8.27
N LEU A 529 -16.30 -14.78 7.90
CA LEU A 529 -17.09 -13.79 8.65
C LEU A 529 -18.59 -14.17 8.71
N ARG A 530 -19.15 -14.69 7.61
CA ARG A 530 -20.54 -15.20 7.58
C ARG A 530 -20.73 -16.48 8.41
N GLY A 531 -19.66 -17.20 8.72
CA GLY A 531 -19.68 -18.36 9.64
C GLY A 531 -19.59 -17.99 11.13
N ILE A 532 -19.27 -16.74 11.47
CA ILE A 532 -19.18 -16.27 12.86
C ILE A 532 -20.59 -15.99 13.39
N SER A 533 -21.04 -16.77 14.38
CA SER A 533 -22.41 -16.66 14.93
C SER A 533 -22.60 -15.51 15.92
N ALA A 534 -21.52 -14.92 16.44
CA ALA A 534 -21.56 -13.80 17.37
C ALA A 534 -20.32 -12.89 17.20
N PRO A 535 -20.47 -11.55 17.20
CA PRO A 535 -21.72 -10.82 17.37
C PRO A 535 -22.61 -10.85 16.10
N PRO A 536 -23.95 -10.72 16.23
CA PRO A 536 -24.85 -10.67 15.08
C PRO A 536 -24.51 -9.53 14.11
N GLY A 537 -24.58 -9.81 12.80
CA GLY A 537 -24.27 -8.83 11.75
C GLY A 537 -22.78 -8.52 11.56
N ALA A 538 -21.85 -9.23 12.24
CA ALA A 538 -20.41 -9.00 12.12
C ALA A 538 -19.92 -8.99 10.66
N ALA A 539 -20.43 -9.87 9.80
CA ALA A 539 -20.08 -9.90 8.39
C ALA A 539 -20.41 -8.58 7.67
N GLU A 540 -21.63 -8.07 7.78
CA GLU A 540 -22.06 -6.81 7.14
C GLU A 540 -21.26 -5.60 7.66
N LYS A 541 -21.02 -5.57 8.98
CA LYS A 541 -20.23 -4.53 9.65
C LYS A 541 -18.79 -4.51 9.12
N VAL A 542 -18.09 -5.64 9.21
CA VAL A 542 -16.68 -5.76 8.81
C VAL A 542 -16.52 -5.58 7.30
N LEU A 543 -17.37 -6.19 6.47
CA LEU A 543 -17.23 -6.16 5.01
C LEU A 543 -17.57 -4.79 4.39
N GLY A 544 -18.31 -3.91 5.07
CA GLY A 544 -18.79 -2.67 4.48
C GLY A 544 -19.07 -1.54 5.47
N ALA A 545 -20.00 -1.73 6.42
CA ALA A 545 -20.55 -0.61 7.18
C ALA A 545 -19.50 0.13 8.03
N ASN A 546 -18.54 -0.60 8.62
CA ASN A 546 -17.48 -0.01 9.43
C ASN A 546 -16.53 0.88 8.62
N ALA A 547 -16.29 0.55 7.34
CA ALA A 547 -15.51 1.40 6.45
C ALA A 547 -16.24 2.72 6.18
N MET A 548 -17.54 2.67 5.91
CA MET A 548 -18.35 3.88 5.68
C MET A 548 -18.42 4.76 6.94
N ALA A 549 -18.53 4.15 8.13
CA ALA A 549 -18.49 4.87 9.41
C ALA A 549 -17.09 5.45 9.72
N CYS A 550 -16.00 4.71 9.48
CA CYS A 550 -14.64 5.17 9.71
C CYS A 550 -14.28 6.39 8.83
N PHE A 551 -14.61 6.33 7.55
CA PHE A 551 -14.28 7.41 6.60
C PHE A 551 -15.34 8.54 6.52
N GLY A 552 -16.43 8.46 7.30
CA GLY A 552 -17.47 9.50 7.34
C GLY A 552 -18.27 9.60 6.03
N LEU A 553 -18.57 8.44 5.44
CA LEU A 553 -19.21 8.26 4.13
C LEU A 553 -20.59 7.58 4.22
N ALA A 554 -21.07 7.26 5.43
CA ALA A 554 -22.41 6.70 5.65
C ALA A 554 -23.50 7.69 5.21
N ARG A 555 -24.60 7.20 4.60
CA ARG A 555 -25.62 8.05 3.94
C ARG A 555 -26.57 8.75 4.91
N ASP A 556 -26.73 8.18 6.09
CA ASP A 556 -27.56 8.65 7.20
C ASP A 556 -26.86 9.74 8.04
N GLU A 557 -25.54 9.86 7.92
CA GLU A 557 -24.79 11.00 8.45
C GLU A 557 -24.76 12.15 7.43
N ASP A 558 -25.21 13.36 7.82
CA ASP A 558 -24.89 14.59 7.07
C ASP A 558 -23.43 15.00 7.35
N ALA A 559 -22.51 14.13 6.91
CA ALA A 559 -21.09 14.19 7.20
C ALA A 559 -20.34 15.08 6.20
N ALA A 560 -19.46 15.95 6.72
CA ALA A 560 -18.63 16.82 5.89
C ALA A 560 -17.74 16.05 4.87
N PRO A 561 -17.11 14.90 5.20
CA PRO A 561 -16.35 14.11 4.23
C PRO A 561 -17.20 13.64 3.05
N LEU A 562 -18.40 13.07 3.29
CA LEU A 562 -19.31 12.67 2.22
C LEU A 562 -19.69 13.84 1.31
N ARG A 563 -20.04 15.01 1.87
CA ARG A 563 -20.35 16.21 1.07
C ARG A 563 -19.16 16.66 0.20
N ARG A 564 -17.93 16.61 0.72
CA ARG A 564 -16.72 16.92 -0.06
C ARG A 564 -16.51 15.92 -1.21
N LEU A 565 -16.67 14.62 -0.95
CA LEU A 565 -16.52 13.59 -1.97
C LEU A 565 -17.59 13.69 -3.08
N VAL A 566 -18.85 13.93 -2.71
CA VAL A 566 -19.93 14.16 -3.68
C VAL A 566 -19.63 15.40 -4.52
N LYS A 567 -19.25 16.53 -3.89
CA LYS A 567 -18.88 17.75 -4.61
C LYS A 567 -17.73 17.51 -5.59
N PHE A 568 -16.67 16.83 -5.15
CA PHE A 568 -15.53 16.48 -6.00
C PHE A 568 -15.95 15.73 -7.27
N HIS A 569 -16.82 14.72 -7.14
CA HIS A 569 -17.31 13.98 -8.32
C HIS A 569 -18.23 14.82 -9.20
N VAL A 570 -19.08 15.68 -8.63
CA VAL A 570 -19.93 16.62 -9.39
C VAL A 570 -19.09 17.61 -10.19
N ASP A 571 -18.08 18.22 -9.56
CA ASP A 571 -17.14 19.15 -10.21
C ASP A 571 -16.37 18.47 -11.36
N ASN A 572 -16.11 17.16 -11.26
CA ASN A 572 -15.44 16.34 -12.27
C ASN A 572 -16.41 15.60 -13.21
N GLY A 573 -17.60 16.16 -13.45
CA GLY A 573 -18.51 15.70 -14.50
C GLY A 573 -19.37 14.47 -14.17
N ASN A 574 -19.39 14.03 -12.91
CA ASN A 574 -20.29 12.98 -12.43
C ASN A 574 -21.37 13.59 -11.51
N PRO A 575 -22.50 14.08 -12.06
CA PRO A 575 -23.49 14.86 -11.32
C PRO A 575 -24.27 14.08 -10.25
N GLN A 576 -24.13 12.76 -10.21
CA GLN A 576 -24.76 11.89 -9.20
C GLN A 576 -23.80 11.48 -8.07
N GLY A 577 -22.57 11.99 -8.07
CA GLY A 577 -21.54 11.54 -7.13
C GLY A 577 -21.04 10.11 -7.40
N PRO A 578 -20.26 9.52 -6.46
CA PRO A 578 -19.77 8.14 -6.56
C PRO A 578 -20.85 7.12 -6.96
N GLY A 579 -20.49 6.15 -7.79
CA GLY A 579 -21.44 5.16 -8.32
C GLY A 579 -22.16 4.35 -7.25
N TRP A 580 -21.49 4.03 -6.15
CA TRP A 580 -22.04 3.32 -4.99
C TRP A 580 -23.06 4.14 -4.16
N LEU A 581 -23.27 5.42 -4.45
CA LEU A 581 -24.36 6.23 -3.87
C LEU A 581 -25.70 6.06 -4.59
N ARG A 582 -25.75 5.38 -5.74
CA ARG A 582 -26.90 5.43 -6.65
C ARG A 582 -27.97 4.36 -6.42
N GLY A 583 -27.60 3.19 -5.88
CA GLY A 583 -28.51 2.08 -5.56
C GLY A 583 -28.76 1.90 -4.08
#